data_AF-L1IYK0-F1
#
_entry.id   AF-L1IYK0-F1
#
_cell.length_a   1.000
_cell.length_b   1.000
_cell.length_c   1.000
_cell.angle_alpha   90.00
_cell.angle_beta   90.00
_cell.angle_gamma   90.00
#
_symmetry.space_group_name_H-M   'P 1'
#
loop_
_entity.id
_entity.type
_entity.pdbx_description
1 polymer ?
#
loop_
_entity_poly.entity_id
_entity_poly.type
_entity_poly.pdbx_seq_one_letter_code
_entity_poly.pdbx_strand_id
1 'polypeptide(L)'
;MGEFELEDPESVEGTNWLNIAWNLPKGRDLREKITTLRREIHEREKSLQSCREMLDQARADIIFNREEYKAATNNIALLQTETKGMEKVLRESERLVAEIRPIIQQLGKSDLDKLRRMPDPAPTIRRTVELLHLIVNAESVDHRRQIDWERQCKKTLSKSDLISFIMDFDPAPLMAKPQLLAHIDLHYLGGKACEGLPEAPDVSPQRNSGGLEKRTPPPPLIRRSSSTPVQPLRRLEKRSSMSVLEEPSKCLTEEMVCHSSQTLVSIFRWCVCQVRLSVIRRSMDPVLNASQCLQNKLQNEMERQKRARGNELLAVENERVFEQGCKQKEADLAELMKKMEELTKQVHQLVKKAADFKEDEDRERARQA
;
A
#
# COMPACT_ATOMS: atom_id res chain seq x y z
N MET A 1 -32.53 -14.31 26.50
CA MET A 1 -32.92 -15.50 27.26
C MET A 1 -33.37 -15.00 28.61
N GLY A 2 -34.66 -15.03 28.91
CA GLY A 2 -35.11 -14.79 30.28
C GLY A 2 -34.58 -15.95 31.11
N GLU A 3 -33.81 -15.65 32.15
CA GLU A 3 -33.50 -16.63 33.18
C GLU A 3 -34.86 -17.10 33.72
N PHE A 4 -35.23 -18.34 33.39
CA PHE A 4 -36.29 -19.02 34.11
C PHE A 4 -35.69 -19.30 35.49
N GLU A 5 -35.79 -18.32 36.38
CA GLU A 5 -35.66 -18.53 37.81
C GLU A 5 -36.79 -19.49 38.18
N LEU A 6 -36.50 -20.79 38.11
CA LEU A 6 -37.19 -21.77 38.92
C LEU A 6 -36.96 -21.31 40.35
N GLU A 7 -37.96 -20.64 40.94
CA GLU A 7 -38.01 -20.35 42.37
C GLU A 7 -37.54 -21.60 43.10
N ASP A 8 -36.39 -21.49 43.76
CA ASP A 8 -35.77 -22.59 44.47
C ASP A 8 -36.79 -23.11 45.49
N PRO A 9 -37.27 -24.36 45.35
CA PRO A 9 -38.23 -24.92 46.29
C PRO A 9 -37.48 -25.35 47.55
N GLU A 10 -36.95 -24.39 48.32
CA GLU A 10 -36.29 -24.60 49.62
C GLU A 10 -37.29 -24.81 50.77
N SER A 11 -38.56 -25.08 50.47
CA SER A 11 -39.43 -25.76 51.43
C SER A 11 -38.91 -27.19 51.63
N VAL A 12 -38.31 -27.42 52.81
CA VAL A 12 -37.73 -28.71 53.23
C VAL A 12 -38.75 -29.87 53.15
N GLU A 13 -40.05 -29.59 53.17
CA GLU A 13 -41.09 -30.60 52.95
C GLU A 13 -41.37 -30.87 51.46
N GLY A 14 -41.22 -29.89 50.57
CA GLY A 14 -41.41 -30.05 49.12
C GLY A 14 -40.31 -30.86 48.42
N THR A 15 -39.08 -30.78 48.91
CA THR A 15 -37.92 -31.52 48.35
C THR A 15 -38.03 -33.04 48.56
N ASN A 16 -38.71 -33.48 49.64
CA ASN A 16 -38.88 -34.90 49.93
C ASN A 16 -39.86 -35.57 48.96
N TRP A 17 -40.95 -34.89 48.60
CA TRP A 17 -41.95 -35.39 47.63
C TRP A 17 -41.43 -35.46 46.21
N LEU A 18 -40.64 -34.47 45.78
CA LEU A 18 -39.92 -34.52 44.52
C LEU A 18 -39.03 -35.76 44.49
N ASN A 19 -38.18 -35.98 45.49
CA ASN A 19 -37.30 -37.15 45.53
C ASN A 19 -38.08 -38.48 45.51
N ILE A 20 -39.20 -38.59 46.23
CA ILE A 20 -40.05 -39.78 46.21
C ILE A 20 -40.63 -39.99 44.80
N ALA A 21 -41.21 -38.97 44.18
CA ALA A 21 -41.80 -39.04 42.84
C ALA A 21 -40.76 -39.37 41.76
N TRP A 22 -39.54 -38.83 41.88
CA TRP A 22 -38.43 -39.12 40.98
C TRP A 22 -37.86 -40.54 41.16
N ASN A 23 -38.00 -41.15 42.33
CA ASN A 23 -37.51 -42.51 42.62
C ASN A 23 -38.46 -43.62 42.16
N LEU A 24 -39.73 -43.29 41.88
CA LEU A 24 -40.67 -44.20 41.22
C LEU A 24 -40.16 -44.54 39.80
N PRO A 25 -40.44 -45.75 39.26
CA PRO A 25 -39.94 -46.16 37.95
C PRO A 25 -40.24 -45.17 36.81
N LYS A 26 -41.46 -44.62 36.78
CA LYS A 26 -41.85 -43.58 35.81
C LYS A 26 -41.11 -42.26 36.02
N GLY A 27 -40.82 -41.89 37.28
CA GLY A 27 -40.04 -40.70 37.60
C GLY A 27 -38.59 -40.80 37.14
N ARG A 28 -37.95 -41.97 37.30
CA ARG A 28 -36.56 -42.18 36.83
C ARG A 28 -36.44 -42.07 35.31
N ASP A 29 -37.37 -42.68 34.57
CA ASP A 29 -37.42 -42.59 33.11
C ASP A 29 -37.59 -41.12 32.64
N LEU A 30 -38.47 -40.35 33.30
CA LEU A 30 -38.61 -38.92 33.05
C LEU A 30 -37.32 -38.14 33.36
N ARG A 31 -36.58 -38.52 34.40
CA ARG A 31 -35.32 -37.84 34.80
C ARG A 31 -34.24 -38.06 33.77
N GLU A 32 -34.09 -39.30 33.32
CA GLU A 32 -33.13 -39.68 32.30
C GLU A 32 -33.44 -38.97 30.97
N LYS A 33 -34.72 -38.89 30.59
CA LYS A 33 -35.16 -38.11 29.43
C LYS A 33 -34.84 -36.62 29.56
N ILE A 34 -35.16 -35.99 30.70
CA ILE A 34 -34.87 -34.56 30.93
C ILE A 34 -33.37 -34.28 30.92
N THR A 35 -32.56 -35.12 31.56
CA THR A 35 -31.09 -34.96 31.56
C THR A 35 -30.47 -35.15 30.19
N THR A 36 -31.00 -36.10 29.40
CA THR A 36 -30.59 -36.29 27.99
C THR A 36 -30.94 -35.08 27.15
N LEU A 37 -32.18 -34.57 27.24
CA LEU A 37 -32.62 -33.37 26.53
C LEU A 37 -31.79 -32.13 26.88
N ARG A 38 -31.44 -31.94 28.16
CA ARG A 38 -30.57 -30.82 28.58
C ARG A 38 -29.18 -30.89 27.96
N ARG A 39 -28.59 -32.08 27.87
CA ARG A 39 -27.29 -32.28 27.22
C ARG A 39 -27.38 -31.95 25.72
N GLU A 40 -28.41 -32.45 25.04
CA GLU A 40 -28.64 -32.17 23.62
C GLU A 40 -28.87 -30.67 23.35
N ILE A 41 -29.66 -29.99 24.20
CA ILE A 41 -29.86 -28.53 24.15
C ILE A 41 -28.51 -27.81 24.24
N HIS A 42 -27.71 -28.13 25.25
CA HIS A 42 -26.42 -27.49 25.47
C HIS A 42 -25.42 -27.73 24.33
N GLU A 43 -25.36 -28.96 23.80
CA GLU A 43 -24.52 -29.28 22.65
C GLU A 43 -24.96 -28.52 21.38
N ARG A 44 -26.26 -28.37 21.17
CA ARG A 44 -26.81 -27.58 20.05
C ARG A 44 -26.54 -26.09 20.20
N GLU A 45 -26.69 -25.53 21.39
CA GLU A 45 -26.33 -24.13 21.68
C GLU A 45 -24.86 -23.86 21.41
N LYS A 46 -23.97 -24.74 21.88
CA LYS A 46 -22.53 -24.64 21.61
C LYS A 46 -22.21 -24.72 20.12
N SER A 47 -22.90 -25.62 19.39
CA SER A 47 -22.77 -25.70 17.93
C SER A 47 -23.21 -24.40 17.27
N LEU A 48 -24.39 -23.85 17.62
CA LEU A 48 -24.90 -22.59 17.07
C LEU A 48 -23.99 -21.39 17.37
N GLN A 49 -23.42 -21.33 18.57
CA GLN A 49 -22.48 -20.26 18.93
C GLN A 49 -21.22 -20.30 18.06
N SER A 50 -20.62 -21.48 17.88
CA SER A 50 -19.47 -21.66 16.97
C SER A 50 -19.80 -21.29 15.53
N CYS A 51 -21.03 -21.57 15.08
CA CYS A 51 -21.51 -21.18 13.75
C CYS A 51 -21.54 -19.65 13.58
N ARG A 52 -22.03 -18.92 14.59
CA ARG A 52 -22.09 -17.44 14.56
C ARG A 52 -20.71 -16.80 14.52
N GLU A 53 -19.78 -17.31 15.32
CA GLU A 53 -18.39 -16.81 15.36
C GLU A 53 -17.66 -16.96 14.01
N MET A 54 -17.83 -18.09 13.32
CA MET A 54 -17.26 -18.29 11.98
C MET A 54 -17.82 -17.30 10.96
N LEU A 55 -19.13 -17.02 11.05
CA LEU A 55 -19.82 -16.11 10.13
C LEU A 55 -19.40 -14.66 10.36
N ASP A 56 -19.26 -14.23 11.63
CA ASP A 56 -18.76 -12.90 11.96
C ASP A 56 -17.29 -12.71 11.52
N GLN A 57 -16.44 -13.73 11.67
CA GLN A 57 -15.06 -13.70 11.18
C GLN A 57 -15.01 -13.55 9.65
N ALA A 58 -15.82 -14.34 8.92
CA ALA A 58 -15.88 -14.25 7.46
C ALA A 58 -16.33 -12.86 6.98
N ARG A 59 -17.31 -12.25 7.67
CA ARG A 59 -17.76 -10.87 7.38
C ARG A 59 -16.66 -9.84 7.62
N ALA A 60 -15.90 -9.98 8.71
CA ALA A 60 -14.77 -9.09 9.00
C ALA A 60 -13.70 -9.16 7.90
N ASP A 61 -13.37 -10.37 7.44
CA ASP A 61 -12.39 -10.58 6.36
C ASP A 61 -12.85 -9.95 5.03
N ILE A 62 -14.14 -10.04 4.69
CA ILE A 62 -14.71 -9.40 3.49
C ILE A 62 -14.62 -7.87 3.57
N ILE A 63 -14.93 -7.27 4.73
CA ILE A 63 -14.86 -5.82 4.93
C ILE A 63 -13.41 -5.34 4.77
N PHE A 64 -12.47 -6.01 5.43
CA PHE A 64 -11.04 -5.68 5.35
C PHE A 64 -10.53 -5.71 3.89
N ASN A 65 -10.81 -6.78 3.16
CA ASN A 65 -10.40 -6.93 1.76
C ASN A 65 -10.99 -5.84 0.85
N ARG A 66 -12.23 -5.40 1.11
CA ARG A 66 -12.88 -4.32 0.35
C ARG A 66 -12.20 -2.97 0.58
N GLU A 67 -11.79 -2.68 1.81
CA GLU A 67 -11.06 -1.45 2.13
C GLU A 67 -9.67 -1.41 1.49
N GLU A 68 -8.93 -2.53 1.54
CA GLU A 68 -7.62 -2.66 0.89
C GLU A 68 -7.74 -2.46 -0.64
N TYR A 69 -8.74 -3.07 -1.28
CA TYR A 69 -9.01 -2.87 -2.71
C TYR A 69 -9.35 -1.41 -3.05
N LYS A 70 -10.15 -0.74 -2.22
CA LYS A 70 -10.50 0.68 -2.40
C LYS A 70 -9.25 1.55 -2.29
N ALA A 71 -8.38 1.28 -1.31
CA ALA A 71 -7.11 1.99 -1.15
C ALA A 71 -6.18 1.79 -2.36
N ALA A 72 -6.05 0.55 -2.85
CA ALA A 72 -5.27 0.26 -4.06
C ALA A 72 -5.80 0.99 -5.31
N THR A 73 -7.12 1.04 -5.48
CA THR A 73 -7.77 1.73 -6.60
C THR A 73 -7.50 3.25 -6.55
N ASN A 74 -7.62 3.85 -5.36
CA ASN A 74 -7.32 5.27 -5.17
C ASN A 74 -5.85 5.61 -5.45
N ASN A 75 -4.91 4.77 -5.00
CA ASN A 75 -3.49 4.95 -5.25
C ASN A 75 -3.15 4.89 -6.75
N ILE A 76 -3.80 3.99 -7.49
CA ILE A 76 -3.63 3.91 -8.95
C ILE A 76 -4.16 5.18 -9.63
N ALA A 77 -5.33 5.68 -9.23
CA ALA A 77 -5.89 6.91 -9.80
C ALA A 77 -4.97 8.14 -9.55
N LEU A 78 -4.37 8.23 -8.35
CA LEU A 78 -3.40 9.27 -8.03
C LEU A 78 -2.16 9.19 -8.92
N LEU A 79 -1.53 8.01 -9.02
CA LEU A 79 -0.36 7.80 -9.86
C LEU A 79 -0.64 8.03 -11.35
N GLN A 80 -1.83 7.67 -11.84
CA GLN A 80 -2.24 7.99 -13.21
C GLN A 80 -2.34 9.50 -13.44
N THR A 81 -2.80 10.25 -12.45
CA THR A 81 -2.89 11.71 -12.52
C THR A 81 -1.49 12.34 -12.54
N GLU A 82 -0.58 11.87 -11.67
CA GLU A 82 0.82 12.29 -11.67
C GLU A 82 1.52 11.94 -12.98
N THR A 83 1.34 10.71 -13.48
CA THR A 83 1.91 10.25 -14.76
C THR A 83 1.46 11.14 -15.91
N LYS A 84 0.16 11.47 -16.00
CA LYS A 84 -0.38 12.40 -17.01
C LYS A 84 0.25 13.80 -16.92
N GLY A 85 0.49 14.27 -15.71
CA GLY A 85 1.20 15.53 -15.46
C GLY A 85 2.61 15.50 -16.00
N MET A 86 3.37 14.46 -15.68
CA MET A 86 4.75 14.27 -16.16
C MET A 86 4.82 14.08 -17.68
N GLU A 87 3.90 13.31 -18.27
CA GLU A 87 3.78 13.13 -19.73
C GLU A 87 3.52 14.44 -20.46
N LYS A 88 2.75 15.36 -19.86
CA LYS A 88 2.53 16.69 -20.42
C LYS A 88 3.83 17.50 -20.43
N VAL A 89 4.58 17.49 -19.33
CA VAL A 89 5.87 18.20 -19.21
C VAL A 89 6.93 17.59 -20.14
N LEU A 90 6.94 16.27 -20.29
CA LEU A 90 7.79 15.55 -21.24
C LEU A 90 7.49 15.97 -22.68
N ARG A 91 6.23 15.93 -23.09
CA ARG A 91 5.80 16.35 -24.44
C ARG A 91 6.17 17.80 -24.75
N GLU A 92 6.02 18.70 -23.78
CA GLU A 92 6.41 20.10 -23.95
C GLU A 92 7.93 20.23 -24.12
N SER A 93 8.71 19.49 -23.34
CA SER A 93 10.18 19.49 -23.46
C SER A 93 10.65 18.92 -24.81
N GLU A 94 10.04 17.83 -25.28
CA GLU A 94 10.31 17.24 -26.59
C GLU A 94 9.92 18.19 -27.73
N ARG A 95 8.80 18.90 -27.58
CA ARG A 95 8.38 19.95 -28.51
C ARG A 95 9.42 21.08 -28.58
N LEU A 96 9.92 21.58 -27.44
CA LEU A 96 10.95 22.63 -27.43
C LEU A 96 12.24 22.14 -28.11
N VAL A 97 12.67 20.90 -27.88
CA VAL A 97 13.81 20.30 -28.61
C VAL A 97 13.54 20.28 -30.11
N ALA A 98 12.33 19.90 -30.54
CA ALA A 98 11.94 19.87 -31.95
C ALA A 98 11.90 21.27 -32.58
N GLU A 99 11.50 22.30 -31.84
CA GLU A 99 11.49 23.70 -32.31
C GLU A 99 12.91 24.28 -32.46
N ILE A 100 13.85 23.89 -31.59
CA ILE A 100 15.24 24.36 -31.65
C ILE A 100 16.05 23.65 -32.76
N ARG A 101 15.71 22.39 -33.03
CA ARG A 101 16.35 21.53 -34.03
C ARG A 101 16.60 22.21 -35.39
N PRO A 102 15.62 22.82 -36.09
CA PRO A 102 15.85 23.49 -37.37
C PRO A 102 16.78 24.70 -37.26
N ILE A 103 16.79 25.40 -36.12
CA ILE A 103 17.67 26.55 -35.89
C ILE A 103 19.13 26.10 -35.78
N ILE A 104 19.38 24.98 -35.10
CA ILE A 104 20.71 24.37 -35.03
C ILE A 104 21.16 23.86 -36.39
N GLN A 105 20.26 23.30 -37.18
CA GLN A 105 20.58 22.82 -38.52
C GLN A 105 21.03 23.95 -39.47
N GLN A 106 20.58 25.17 -39.23
CA GLN A 106 21.01 26.36 -39.98
C GLN A 106 22.41 26.86 -39.56
N LEU A 107 23.00 26.33 -38.49
CA LEU A 107 24.34 26.71 -38.07
C LEU A 107 25.35 26.27 -39.12
N GLY A 108 25.90 27.25 -39.83
CA GLY A 108 26.90 27.00 -40.85
C GLY A 108 28.23 26.57 -40.23
N LYS A 109 29.02 25.82 -41.00
CA LYS A 109 30.41 25.51 -40.65
C LYS A 109 31.21 26.79 -40.35
N SER A 110 30.90 27.89 -41.04
CA SER A 110 31.51 29.21 -40.79
C SER A 110 31.30 29.72 -39.37
N ASP A 111 30.15 29.48 -38.75
CA ASP A 111 29.85 29.99 -37.41
C ASP A 111 30.56 29.18 -36.33
N LEU A 112 30.62 27.86 -36.50
CA LEU A 112 31.43 26.98 -35.65
C LEU A 112 32.93 27.27 -35.81
N ASP A 113 33.38 27.56 -37.03
CA ASP A 113 34.78 27.92 -37.31
C ASP A 113 35.17 29.26 -36.65
N LYS A 114 34.27 30.25 -36.60
CA LYS A 114 34.49 31.50 -35.85
C LYS A 114 34.74 31.22 -34.37
N LEU A 115 33.90 30.38 -33.74
CA LEU A 115 34.07 29.98 -32.34
C LEU A 115 35.39 29.23 -32.11
N ARG A 116 35.77 28.33 -33.03
CA ARG A 116 37.02 27.55 -32.93
C ARG A 116 38.28 28.42 -33.01
N ARG A 117 38.24 29.49 -33.81
CA ARG A 117 39.38 30.39 -34.04
C ARG A 117 39.59 31.40 -32.92
N MET A 118 38.70 31.49 -31.92
CA MET A 118 38.89 32.38 -30.78
C MET A 118 40.03 31.87 -29.88
N PRO A 119 41.12 32.63 -29.72
CA PRO A 119 42.20 32.24 -28.81
C PRO A 119 41.78 32.42 -27.34
N ASP A 120 41.00 33.47 -27.05
CA ASP A 120 40.51 33.79 -25.70
C ASP A 120 39.03 34.21 -25.78
N PRO A 121 38.09 33.25 -25.74
CA PRO A 121 36.66 33.55 -25.81
C PRO A 121 36.17 34.24 -24.52
N ALA A 122 35.18 35.12 -24.66
CA ALA A 122 34.50 35.71 -23.51
C ALA A 122 33.96 34.62 -22.56
N PRO A 123 33.92 34.84 -21.23
CA PRO A 123 33.53 33.81 -20.26
C PRO A 123 32.18 33.14 -20.57
N THR A 124 31.18 33.90 -21.03
CA THR A 124 29.86 33.36 -21.40
C THR A 124 29.93 32.40 -22.60
N ILE A 125 30.76 32.72 -23.59
CA ILE A 125 30.99 31.87 -24.78
C ILE A 125 31.67 30.58 -24.33
N ARG A 126 32.76 30.72 -23.55
CA ARG A 126 33.51 29.57 -23.01
C ARG A 126 32.61 28.62 -22.23
N ARG A 127 31.86 29.12 -21.25
CA ARG A 127 30.99 28.31 -20.41
C ARG A 127 29.85 27.63 -21.19
N THR A 128 29.30 28.28 -22.22
CA THR A 128 28.28 27.66 -23.08
C THR A 128 28.85 26.47 -23.86
N VAL A 129 30.08 26.58 -24.37
CA VAL A 129 30.73 25.47 -25.09
C VAL A 129 31.22 24.37 -24.15
N GLU A 130 31.65 24.72 -22.94
CA GLU A 130 31.92 23.75 -21.88
C GLU A 130 30.67 22.94 -21.52
N LEU A 131 29.52 23.60 -21.38
CA LEU A 131 28.22 22.94 -21.18
C LEU A 131 27.91 21.98 -22.34
N LEU A 132 28.08 22.42 -23.59
CA LEU A 132 27.94 21.55 -24.76
C LEU A 132 28.89 20.34 -24.69
N HIS A 133 30.15 20.56 -24.31
CA HIS A 133 31.14 19.49 -24.17
C HIS A 133 30.74 18.46 -23.11
N LEU A 134 30.26 18.91 -21.94
CA LEU A 134 29.76 18.04 -20.87
C LEU A 134 28.60 17.15 -21.34
N ILE A 135 27.66 17.72 -22.08
CA ILE A 135 26.47 17.00 -22.59
C ILE A 135 26.87 16.00 -23.68
N VAL A 136 27.61 16.46 -24.70
CA VAL A 136 27.99 15.65 -25.86
C VAL A 136 28.93 14.51 -25.49
N ASN A 137 29.71 14.65 -24.43
CA ASN A 137 30.66 13.62 -23.97
C ASN A 137 30.25 13.04 -22.60
N ALA A 138 28.96 13.05 -22.26
CA ALA A 138 28.44 12.65 -20.96
C ALA A 138 28.97 11.27 -20.50
N GLU A 139 29.15 10.30 -21.42
CA GLU A 139 29.67 8.96 -21.10
C GLU A 139 31.10 8.92 -20.57
N SER A 140 31.97 9.80 -21.06
CA SER A 140 33.41 9.76 -20.78
C SER A 140 33.92 10.93 -19.94
N VAL A 141 33.12 12.00 -19.79
CA VAL A 141 33.57 13.22 -19.12
C VAL A 141 33.70 13.04 -17.60
N ASP A 142 34.82 13.52 -17.06
CA ASP A 142 35.04 13.71 -15.62
C ASP A 142 34.69 15.15 -15.24
N HIS A 143 33.45 15.36 -14.81
CA HIS A 143 32.91 16.67 -14.43
C HIS A 143 33.58 17.33 -13.23
N ARG A 144 34.49 16.62 -12.53
CA ARG A 144 35.25 17.17 -11.40
C ARG A 144 36.47 17.96 -11.84
N ARG A 145 36.90 17.77 -13.09
CA ARG A 145 38.06 18.47 -13.66
C ARG A 145 37.60 19.70 -14.43
N GLN A 146 38.40 20.76 -14.33
CA GLN A 146 38.20 21.94 -15.17
C GLN A 146 38.34 21.56 -16.64
N ILE A 147 37.42 22.07 -17.46
CA ILE A 147 37.42 21.79 -18.90
C ILE A 147 38.41 22.72 -19.59
N ASP A 148 39.34 22.11 -20.32
CA ASP A 148 40.37 22.80 -21.10
C ASP A 148 39.78 23.30 -22.43
N TRP A 149 39.78 24.63 -22.62
CA TRP A 149 39.26 25.26 -23.83
C TRP A 149 39.94 24.74 -25.12
N GLU A 150 41.27 24.71 -25.13
CA GLU A 150 42.07 24.37 -26.30
C GLU A 150 41.96 22.89 -26.64
N ARG A 151 42.00 22.03 -25.63
CA ARG A 151 42.05 20.57 -25.84
C ARG A 151 40.68 19.92 -25.96
N GLN A 152 39.70 20.39 -25.19
CA GLN A 152 38.40 19.71 -25.06
C GLN A 152 37.30 20.47 -25.79
N CYS A 153 37.14 21.77 -25.54
CA CYS A 153 36.08 22.57 -26.18
C CYS A 153 36.30 22.70 -27.69
N LYS A 154 37.50 23.13 -28.13
CA LYS A 154 37.81 23.20 -29.57
C LYS A 154 37.73 21.85 -30.25
N LYS A 155 38.13 20.76 -29.57
CA LYS A 155 38.00 19.39 -30.11
C LYS A 155 36.53 19.01 -30.31
N THR A 156 35.64 19.30 -29.36
CA THR A 156 34.19 19.11 -29.55
C THR A 156 33.68 19.93 -30.73
N LEU A 157 34.02 21.22 -30.81
CA LEU A 157 33.63 22.09 -31.93
C LEU A 157 34.24 21.67 -33.28
N SER A 158 35.29 20.85 -33.28
CA SER A 158 35.97 20.34 -34.48
C SER A 158 35.40 19.03 -35.00
N LYS A 159 34.50 18.37 -34.25
CA LYS A 159 33.83 17.15 -34.71
C LYS A 159 33.00 17.47 -35.97
N SER A 160 33.31 16.81 -37.08
CA SER A 160 32.65 17.03 -38.38
C SER A 160 31.17 16.68 -38.36
N ASP A 161 30.80 15.76 -37.47
CA ASP A 161 29.46 15.24 -37.23
C ASP A 161 28.78 15.91 -36.02
N LEU A 162 29.33 16.99 -35.45
CA LEU A 162 28.77 17.62 -34.25
C LEU A 162 27.29 17.99 -34.42
N ILE A 163 26.93 18.59 -35.55
CA ILE A 163 25.54 18.98 -35.81
C ILE A 163 24.66 17.73 -35.92
N SER A 164 25.05 16.72 -36.71
CA SER A 164 24.32 15.45 -36.79
C SER A 164 24.16 14.80 -35.41
N PHE A 165 25.23 14.77 -34.62
CA PHE A 165 25.22 14.26 -33.26
C PHE A 165 24.25 15.01 -32.35
N ILE A 166 24.20 16.34 -32.41
CA ILE A 166 23.25 17.17 -31.64
C ILE A 166 21.79 16.85 -32.02
N MET A 167 21.53 16.56 -33.30
CA MET A 167 20.21 16.25 -33.82
C MET A 167 19.75 14.85 -33.41
N ASP A 168 20.68 13.90 -33.33
CA ASP A 168 20.43 12.50 -33.00
C ASP A 168 20.80 12.15 -31.55
N PHE A 169 21.00 13.18 -30.70
CA PHE A 169 21.44 13.00 -29.34
C PHE A 169 20.41 12.23 -28.50
N ASP A 170 20.86 11.16 -27.85
CA ASP A 170 20.11 10.42 -26.85
C ASP A 170 20.42 10.97 -25.45
N PRO A 171 19.41 11.34 -24.62
CA PRO A 171 19.64 11.76 -23.24
C PRO A 171 20.07 10.62 -22.28
N ALA A 172 20.00 9.35 -22.68
CA ALA A 172 20.32 8.22 -21.80
C ALA A 172 21.70 8.32 -21.09
N PRO A 173 22.80 8.73 -21.76
CA PRO A 173 24.09 8.95 -21.10
C PRO A 173 24.09 9.99 -19.98
N LEU A 174 23.30 11.06 -20.13
CA LEU A 174 23.12 12.07 -19.09
C LEU A 174 22.32 11.51 -17.91
N MET A 175 21.22 10.80 -18.21
CA MET A 175 20.38 10.16 -17.21
C MET A 175 21.16 9.17 -16.33
N ALA A 176 22.10 8.44 -16.92
CA ALA A 176 22.96 7.48 -16.23
C ALA A 176 23.91 8.14 -15.21
N LYS A 177 24.18 9.45 -15.31
CA LYS A 177 25.13 10.17 -14.45
C LYS A 177 24.46 11.31 -13.66
N PRO A 178 23.78 11.00 -12.54
CA PRO A 178 23.10 12.03 -11.73
C PRO A 178 24.04 13.12 -11.22
N GLN A 179 25.27 12.76 -10.88
CA GLN A 179 26.28 13.70 -10.38
C GLN A 179 26.65 14.74 -11.44
N LEU A 180 26.71 14.33 -12.72
CA LEU A 180 26.94 15.24 -13.84
C LEU A 180 25.75 16.18 -14.05
N LEU A 181 24.51 15.66 -14.02
CA LEU A 181 23.31 16.49 -14.12
C LEU A 181 23.23 17.54 -12.99
N ALA A 182 23.47 17.12 -11.76
CA ALA A 182 23.50 18.02 -10.60
C ALA A 182 24.61 19.07 -10.72
N HIS A 183 25.79 18.67 -11.20
CA HIS A 183 26.89 19.61 -11.47
C HIS A 183 26.51 20.63 -12.55
N ILE A 184 25.93 20.19 -13.67
CA ILE A 184 25.46 21.07 -14.74
C ILE A 184 24.42 22.06 -14.21
N ASP A 185 23.41 21.57 -13.50
CA ASP A 185 22.33 22.40 -12.99
C ASP A 185 22.86 23.44 -11.99
N LEU A 186 23.69 23.02 -11.03
CA LEU A 186 24.25 23.90 -10.00
C LEU A 186 25.21 24.94 -10.60
N HIS A 187 26.18 24.51 -11.39
CA HIS A 187 27.26 25.40 -11.82
C HIS A 187 26.91 26.20 -13.06
N TYR A 188 26.15 25.64 -14.01
CA TYR A 188 25.86 26.31 -15.29
C TYR A 188 24.48 26.95 -15.33
N LEU A 189 23.46 26.32 -14.74
CA LEU A 189 22.06 26.74 -14.89
C LEU A 189 21.46 27.39 -13.64
N GLY A 190 22.17 27.36 -12.51
CA GLY A 190 21.74 27.98 -11.25
C GLY A 190 20.58 27.28 -10.56
N GLY A 191 20.44 25.96 -10.72
CA GLY A 191 19.33 25.19 -10.13
C GLY A 191 17.99 25.35 -10.85
N LYS A 192 17.98 26.02 -12.02
CA LYS A 192 16.77 26.33 -12.78
C LYS A 192 16.38 25.24 -13.77
N ALA A 193 17.20 24.20 -13.95
CA ALA A 193 16.81 23.08 -14.80
C ALA A 193 15.59 22.36 -14.20
N CYS A 194 15.48 22.32 -12.88
CA CYS A 194 14.40 21.66 -12.16
C CYS A 194 13.21 22.59 -11.83
N GLU A 195 13.31 23.89 -12.11
CA GLU A 195 12.28 24.86 -11.78
C GLU A 195 11.01 24.61 -12.62
N GLY A 196 9.87 24.42 -11.94
CA GLY A 196 8.59 24.09 -12.56
C GLY A 196 8.36 22.60 -12.83
N LEU A 197 9.31 21.73 -12.47
CA LEU A 197 9.00 20.30 -12.37
C LEU A 197 8.14 20.04 -11.14
N PRO A 198 7.11 19.17 -11.24
CA PRO A 198 6.41 18.72 -10.05
C PRO A 198 7.45 18.12 -9.09
N GLU A 199 7.44 18.57 -7.82
CA GLU A 199 8.28 17.95 -6.80
C GLU A 199 8.06 16.44 -6.87
N ALA A 200 9.16 15.68 -6.97
CA ALA A 200 9.05 14.24 -7.02
C ALA A 200 8.19 13.83 -5.82
N PRO A 201 7.11 13.05 -6.03
CA PRO A 201 6.28 12.61 -4.92
C PRO A 201 7.21 11.99 -3.89
N ASP A 202 7.00 12.31 -2.60
CA ASP A 202 7.73 11.67 -1.51
C ASP A 202 7.26 10.22 -1.42
N VAL A 203 7.65 9.41 -2.40
CA VAL A 203 7.53 7.96 -2.42
C VAL A 203 8.65 7.40 -1.56
N SER A 204 8.87 7.99 -0.38
CA SER A 204 9.39 7.21 0.73
C SER A 204 8.51 5.98 0.79
N PRO A 205 9.04 4.76 0.57
CA PRO A 205 8.23 3.56 0.68
C PRO A 205 7.71 3.59 2.09
N GLN A 206 6.44 3.98 2.24
CA GLN A 206 5.73 3.95 3.50
C GLN A 206 5.79 2.49 3.84
N ARG A 207 6.74 2.16 4.70
CA ARG A 207 7.05 0.83 5.13
C ARG A 207 5.80 0.47 5.91
N ASN A 208 4.81 -0.09 5.21
CA ASN A 208 3.60 -0.63 5.78
C ASN A 208 4.07 -1.79 6.65
N SER A 209 4.47 -1.39 7.85
CA SER A 209 4.87 -2.22 8.97
C SER A 209 3.61 -2.73 9.67
N GLY A 210 2.48 -2.78 8.96
CA GLY A 210 1.33 -3.62 9.29
C GLY A 210 1.67 -5.08 8.98
N GLY A 211 2.79 -5.54 9.52
CA GLY A 211 3.11 -6.94 9.63
C GLY A 211 2.10 -7.55 10.58
N LEU A 212 1.31 -8.45 10.02
CA LEU A 212 0.53 -9.49 10.66
C LEU A 212 1.34 -10.15 11.79
N GLU A 213 1.27 -9.64 13.02
CA GLU A 213 1.71 -10.37 14.21
C GLU A 213 0.70 -11.51 14.45
N LYS A 214 0.98 -12.67 13.85
CA LYS A 214 0.50 -13.93 14.40
C LYS A 214 1.07 -14.07 15.81
N ARG A 215 0.21 -13.84 16.81
CA ARG A 215 0.45 -14.17 18.22
C ARG A 215 0.97 -15.61 18.33
N THR A 216 2.27 -15.73 18.54
CA THR A 216 2.93 -16.95 19.02
C THR A 216 3.60 -16.54 20.34
N PRO A 217 3.41 -17.28 21.45
CA PRO A 217 4.02 -16.89 22.72
C PRO A 217 5.56 -16.94 22.63
N PRO A 218 6.28 -15.97 23.21
CA PRO A 218 7.73 -15.86 23.06
C PRO A 218 8.47 -16.94 23.87
N PRO A 219 9.52 -17.58 23.32
CA PRO A 219 10.50 -18.30 24.12
C PRO A 219 11.44 -17.31 24.85
N PRO A 220 12.07 -17.73 25.97
CA PRO A 220 12.87 -16.85 26.80
C PRO A 220 14.14 -16.37 26.09
N LEU A 221 14.45 -15.10 26.37
CA LEU A 221 15.47 -14.25 25.78
C LEU A 221 16.90 -14.79 25.92
N ILE A 222 17.58 -15.00 24.79
CA ILE A 222 19.05 -14.93 24.73
C ILE A 222 19.43 -13.63 24.02
N ARG A 223 19.93 -12.71 24.85
CA ARG A 223 20.41 -11.38 24.54
C ARG A 223 21.75 -11.47 23.79
N ARG A 224 21.77 -11.15 22.49
CA ARG A 224 23.01 -10.74 21.81
C ARG A 224 22.78 -9.55 20.88
N SER A 225 23.54 -8.53 21.19
CA SER A 225 23.65 -7.20 20.61
C SER A 225 24.28 -7.25 19.21
N SER A 226 23.72 -6.50 18.25
CA SER A 226 24.42 -5.59 17.34
C SER A 226 23.56 -5.29 16.11
N SER A 227 22.87 -4.15 16.09
CA SER A 227 22.36 -3.55 14.85
C SER A 227 22.59 -2.05 14.90
N THR A 228 23.60 -1.61 14.17
CA THR A 228 23.87 -0.23 13.75
C THR A 228 22.64 0.37 13.06
N PRO A 229 22.14 1.55 13.49
CA PRO A 229 21.12 2.26 12.74
C PRO A 229 21.72 2.86 11.46
N VAL A 230 21.16 2.46 10.31
CA VAL A 230 21.33 3.11 9.01
C VAL A 230 20.84 4.55 9.13
N GLN A 231 21.74 5.52 8.95
CA GLN A 231 21.38 6.94 8.95
C GLN A 231 20.60 7.29 7.66
N PRO A 232 19.53 8.09 7.76
CA PRO A 232 18.89 8.69 6.59
C PRO A 232 19.84 9.71 5.95
N LEU A 233 19.90 9.71 4.61
CA LEU A 233 20.53 10.73 3.76
C LEU A 233 19.91 12.12 4.04
N ARG A 234 20.29 12.75 5.15
CA ARG A 234 20.07 14.17 5.38
C ARG A 234 21.16 14.93 4.64
N ARG A 235 20.69 15.89 3.82
CA ARG A 235 21.42 17.00 3.21
C ARG A 235 22.90 17.09 3.57
N LEU A 236 23.72 16.78 2.58
CA LEU A 236 25.14 17.05 2.50
C LEU A 236 25.38 18.56 2.32
N GLU A 237 24.89 19.35 3.27
CA GLU A 237 25.21 20.75 3.43
C GLU A 237 25.95 20.90 4.75
N LYS A 238 27.25 20.57 4.76
CA LYS A 238 28.24 21.28 5.58
C LYS A 238 29.65 20.75 5.34
N ARG A 239 30.48 21.71 4.90
CA ARG A 239 31.92 21.81 5.13
C ARG A 239 32.79 20.85 4.32
N SER A 240 33.15 21.31 3.13
CA SER A 240 34.55 21.18 2.70
C SER A 240 35.09 22.58 2.41
N SER A 241 35.93 23.05 3.32
CA SER A 241 36.67 24.29 3.23
C SER A 241 37.87 24.08 2.32
N MET A 242 37.74 24.40 1.03
CA MET A 242 38.86 24.58 0.09
C MET A 242 38.46 25.77 -0.80
N SER A 243 38.96 26.96 -0.50
CA SER A 243 40.21 27.56 -1.02
C SER A 243 39.98 28.32 -2.32
N VAL A 244 40.29 29.62 -2.25
CA VAL A 244 40.33 30.63 -3.32
C VAL A 244 38.97 31.13 -3.79
N LEU A 245 38.74 32.43 -3.56
CA LEU A 245 37.63 33.21 -4.08
C LEU A 245 37.65 33.21 -5.62
N GLU A 246 37.12 32.19 -6.26
CA GLU A 246 36.46 32.40 -7.54
C GLU A 246 35.08 32.95 -7.20
N GLU A 247 34.79 34.18 -7.61
CA GLU A 247 33.44 34.74 -7.51
C GLU A 247 32.46 33.70 -8.06
N PRO A 248 31.33 33.42 -7.36
CA PRO A 248 30.35 32.46 -7.81
C PRO A 248 29.94 32.83 -9.23
N SER A 249 30.44 32.08 -10.20
CA SER A 249 30.38 32.46 -11.60
C SER A 249 28.92 32.54 -11.98
N LYS A 250 28.45 33.75 -12.33
CA LYS A 250 27.05 34.02 -12.68
C LYS A 250 26.51 32.91 -13.58
N CYS A 251 25.37 32.36 -13.20
CA CYS A 251 24.71 31.28 -13.94
C CYS A 251 24.44 31.74 -15.37
N LEU A 252 24.57 30.84 -16.34
CA LEU A 252 24.27 31.16 -17.73
C LEU A 252 22.78 31.44 -17.87
N THR A 253 22.44 32.64 -18.32
CA THR A 253 21.08 32.98 -18.75
C THR A 253 21.05 33.14 -20.26
N GLU A 254 19.87 32.96 -20.85
CA GLU A 254 19.71 33.10 -22.28
C GLU A 254 20.07 34.51 -22.76
N GLU A 255 19.72 35.54 -21.98
CA GLU A 255 20.05 36.93 -22.30
C GLU A 255 21.58 37.12 -22.33
N MET A 256 22.31 36.59 -21.35
CA MET A 256 23.77 36.68 -21.33
C MET A 256 24.40 36.04 -22.57
N VAL A 257 23.91 34.86 -22.96
CA VAL A 257 24.40 34.15 -24.15
C VAL A 257 24.04 34.92 -25.42
N CYS A 258 22.83 35.46 -25.51
CA CYS A 258 22.35 36.28 -26.63
C CYS A 258 23.20 37.53 -26.86
N HIS A 259 23.50 38.27 -25.79
CA HIS A 259 24.39 39.44 -25.86
C HIS A 259 25.81 39.07 -26.30
N SER A 260 26.26 37.84 -26.00
CA SER A 260 27.61 37.39 -26.34
C SER A 260 27.71 36.82 -27.75
N SER A 261 26.73 36.03 -28.19
CA SER A 261 26.70 35.41 -29.51
C SER A 261 25.31 34.85 -29.83
N GLN A 262 24.70 35.37 -30.90
CA GLN A 262 23.43 34.86 -31.41
C GLN A 262 23.49 33.38 -31.80
N THR A 263 24.61 32.94 -32.37
CA THR A 263 24.87 31.53 -32.75
C THR A 263 24.79 30.59 -31.54
N LEU A 264 25.33 31.03 -30.40
CA LEU A 264 25.37 30.22 -29.19
C LEU A 264 24.04 30.13 -28.45
N VAL A 265 23.10 31.05 -28.67
CA VAL A 265 21.77 30.99 -28.05
C VAL A 265 21.06 29.68 -28.40
N SER A 266 21.08 29.29 -29.67
CA SER A 266 20.43 28.05 -30.13
C SER A 266 21.05 26.82 -29.49
N ILE A 267 22.39 26.78 -29.39
CA ILE A 267 23.14 25.71 -28.73
C ILE A 267 22.82 25.68 -27.23
N PHE A 268 22.80 26.83 -26.57
CA PHE A 268 22.48 26.94 -25.16
C PHE A 268 21.05 26.48 -24.86
N ARG A 269 20.06 26.97 -25.62
CA ARG A 269 18.66 26.52 -25.50
C ARG A 269 18.53 25.02 -25.65
N TRP A 270 19.22 24.42 -26.63
CA TRP A 270 19.24 22.97 -26.79
C TRP A 270 19.87 22.27 -25.58
N CYS A 271 21.01 22.76 -25.06
CA CYS A 271 21.65 22.20 -23.87
C CYS A 271 20.68 22.20 -22.66
N VAL A 272 20.00 23.33 -22.42
CA VAL A 272 19.00 23.45 -21.35
C VAL A 272 17.87 22.44 -21.55
N CYS A 273 17.35 22.30 -22.78
CA CYS A 273 16.30 21.34 -23.07
C CYS A 273 16.75 19.89 -22.85
N GLN A 274 17.98 19.52 -23.24
CA GLN A 274 18.51 18.17 -23.02
C GLN A 274 18.70 17.85 -21.54
N VAL A 275 19.18 18.80 -20.75
CA VAL A 275 19.31 18.64 -19.29
C VAL A 275 17.92 18.47 -18.67
N ARG A 276 16.96 19.33 -19.01
CA ARG A 276 15.57 19.23 -18.55
C ARG A 276 14.93 17.89 -18.91
N LEU A 277 15.04 17.49 -20.18
CA LEU A 277 14.51 16.21 -20.67
C LEU A 277 15.11 15.03 -19.92
N SER A 278 16.42 15.06 -19.65
CA SER A 278 17.11 14.02 -18.88
C SER A 278 16.61 13.93 -17.44
N VAL A 279 16.39 15.08 -16.79
CA VAL A 279 15.83 15.13 -15.42
C VAL A 279 14.40 14.58 -15.40
N ILE A 280 13.55 15.00 -16.33
CA ILE A 280 12.15 14.57 -16.44
C ILE A 280 12.05 13.06 -16.69
N ARG A 281 12.80 12.54 -17.67
CA ARG A 281 12.76 11.10 -17.99
C ARG A 281 13.21 10.26 -16.80
N ARG A 282 14.29 10.68 -16.13
CA ARG A 282 14.80 10.02 -14.93
C ARG A 282 13.80 10.03 -13.77
N SER A 283 13.06 11.12 -13.57
CA SER A 283 12.04 11.19 -12.51
C SER A 283 10.79 10.40 -12.87
N MET A 284 10.51 10.20 -14.15
CA MET A 284 9.36 9.45 -14.65
C MET A 284 9.54 7.92 -14.53
N ASP A 285 10.76 7.40 -14.70
CA ASP A 285 11.07 5.96 -14.57
C ASP A 285 10.53 5.29 -13.29
N PRO A 286 10.77 5.81 -12.06
CA PRO A 286 10.21 5.19 -10.86
C PRO A 286 8.68 5.27 -10.80
N VAL A 287 8.07 6.34 -11.32
CA VAL A 287 6.61 6.52 -11.36
C VAL A 287 5.98 5.51 -12.32
N LEU A 288 6.55 5.32 -13.51
CA LEU A 288 6.09 4.32 -14.47
C LEU A 288 6.24 2.90 -13.92
N ASN A 289 7.37 2.58 -13.30
CA ASN A 289 7.58 1.29 -12.67
C ASN A 289 6.61 1.03 -11.50
N ALA A 290 6.35 2.04 -10.66
CA ALA A 290 5.38 1.95 -9.58
C ALA A 290 3.95 1.77 -10.11
N SER A 291 3.57 2.54 -11.14
CA SER A 291 2.28 2.43 -11.82
C SER A 291 2.08 1.03 -12.42
N GLN A 292 3.06 0.49 -13.14
CA GLN A 292 3.00 -0.86 -13.71
C GLN A 292 2.91 -1.94 -12.62
N CYS A 293 3.68 -1.81 -11.54
CA CYS A 293 3.62 -2.73 -10.40
C CYS A 293 2.23 -2.74 -9.74
N LEU A 294 1.63 -1.57 -9.55
CA LEU A 294 0.29 -1.44 -8.97
C LEU A 294 -0.80 -1.93 -9.92
N GLN A 295 -0.67 -1.70 -11.23
CA GLN A 295 -1.58 -2.29 -12.22
C GLN A 295 -1.53 -3.82 -12.18
N ASN A 296 -0.34 -4.41 -12.12
CA ASN A 296 -0.19 -5.86 -12.00
C ASN A 296 -0.80 -6.39 -10.68
N LYS A 297 -0.61 -5.67 -9.57
CA LYS A 297 -1.24 -6.01 -8.28
C LYS A 297 -2.76 -5.93 -8.36
N LEU A 298 -3.31 -4.86 -8.93
CA LEU A 298 -4.75 -4.70 -9.10
C LEU A 298 -5.32 -5.79 -9.99
N GLN A 299 -4.64 -6.13 -11.09
CA GLN A 299 -5.06 -7.22 -11.98
C GLN A 299 -5.09 -8.56 -11.24
N ASN A 300 -4.03 -8.89 -10.50
CA ASN A 300 -3.98 -10.10 -9.67
C ASN A 300 -5.10 -10.10 -8.61
N GLU A 301 -5.39 -8.95 -8.01
CA GLU A 301 -6.43 -8.82 -7.00
C GLU A 301 -7.83 -8.92 -7.59
N MET A 302 -8.07 -8.37 -8.78
CA MET A 302 -9.31 -8.59 -9.53
C MET A 302 -9.51 -10.07 -9.88
N GLU A 303 -8.45 -10.76 -10.29
CA GLU A 303 -8.52 -12.21 -10.53
C GLU A 303 -8.78 -13.01 -9.25
N ARG A 304 -8.13 -12.62 -8.14
CA ARG A 304 -8.40 -13.21 -6.82
C ARG A 304 -9.84 -12.96 -6.41
N GLN A 305 -10.36 -11.75 -6.55
CA GLN A 305 -11.76 -11.44 -6.28
C GLN A 305 -12.70 -12.19 -7.22
N LYS A 306 -12.35 -12.39 -8.49
CA LYS A 306 -13.16 -13.21 -9.40
C LYS A 306 -13.24 -14.66 -8.95
N ARG A 307 -12.11 -15.22 -8.50
CA ARG A 307 -12.06 -16.58 -7.91
C ARG A 307 -12.80 -16.62 -6.58
N ALA A 308 -12.59 -15.61 -5.73
CA ALA A 308 -13.24 -15.47 -4.44
C ALA A 308 -14.75 -15.31 -4.60
N ARG A 309 -15.26 -14.52 -5.56
CA ARG A 309 -16.68 -14.41 -5.87
C ARG A 309 -17.28 -15.72 -6.37
N GLY A 310 -16.53 -16.47 -7.19
CA GLY A 310 -16.92 -17.83 -7.55
C GLY A 310 -17.08 -18.72 -6.31
N ASN A 311 -16.13 -18.62 -5.38
CA ASN A 311 -16.16 -19.32 -4.10
C ASN A 311 -17.21 -18.75 -3.13
N GLU A 312 -17.50 -17.44 -3.16
CA GLU A 312 -18.49 -16.75 -2.33
C GLU A 312 -19.88 -17.09 -2.81
N LEU A 313 -20.12 -17.23 -4.12
CA LEU A 313 -21.40 -17.74 -4.60
C LEU A 313 -21.65 -19.16 -4.09
N LEU A 314 -20.62 -20.01 -4.13
CA LEU A 314 -20.67 -21.33 -3.49
C LEU A 314 -20.81 -21.23 -1.97
N ALA A 315 -20.15 -20.26 -1.32
CA ALA A 315 -20.20 -20.07 0.11
C ALA A 315 -21.54 -19.49 0.58
N VAL A 316 -22.19 -18.63 -0.21
CA VAL A 316 -23.53 -18.06 0.03
C VAL A 316 -24.58 -19.13 -0.20
N GLU A 317 -24.39 -20.00 -1.19
CA GLU A 317 -25.25 -21.17 -1.36
C GLU A 317 -25.08 -22.14 -0.19
N ASN A 318 -23.85 -22.39 0.24
CA ASN A 318 -23.56 -23.15 1.47
C ASN A 318 -24.07 -22.44 2.72
N GLU A 319 -23.99 -21.11 2.82
CA GLU A 319 -24.47 -20.29 3.93
C GLU A 319 -25.99 -20.35 3.97
N ARG A 320 -26.67 -20.31 2.83
CA ARG A 320 -28.12 -20.49 2.76
C ARG A 320 -28.53 -21.89 3.22
N VAL A 321 -27.79 -22.92 2.79
CA VAL A 321 -27.98 -24.29 3.26
C VAL A 321 -27.70 -24.39 4.77
N PHE A 322 -26.69 -23.67 5.25
CA PHE A 322 -26.29 -23.65 6.64
C PHE A 322 -27.26 -22.86 7.53
N GLU A 323 -27.76 -21.72 7.07
CA GLU A 323 -28.82 -20.94 7.70
C GLU A 323 -30.11 -21.74 7.76
N GLN A 324 -30.46 -22.46 6.69
CA GLN A 324 -31.57 -23.42 6.72
C GLN A 324 -31.32 -24.52 7.76
N GLY A 325 -30.10 -25.04 7.84
CA GLY A 325 -29.69 -26.00 8.87
C GLY A 325 -29.76 -25.42 10.29
N CYS A 326 -29.35 -24.16 10.50
CA CYS A 326 -29.44 -23.46 11.78
C CYS A 326 -30.90 -23.19 12.15
N LYS A 327 -31.72 -22.71 11.21
CA LYS A 327 -33.17 -22.53 11.42
C LYS A 327 -33.86 -23.85 11.75
N GLN A 328 -33.45 -24.95 11.10
CA GLN A 328 -33.93 -26.28 11.44
C GLN A 328 -33.48 -26.69 12.84
N LYS A 329 -32.21 -26.51 13.20
CA LYS A 329 -31.70 -26.79 14.55
C LYS A 329 -32.37 -25.94 15.62
N GLU A 330 -32.65 -24.66 15.34
CA GLU A 330 -33.40 -23.75 16.22
C GLU A 330 -34.85 -24.21 16.38
N ALA A 331 -35.50 -24.64 15.30
CA ALA A 331 -36.84 -25.23 15.35
C ALA A 331 -36.85 -26.54 16.16
N ASP A 332 -35.88 -27.44 15.91
CA ASP A 332 -35.73 -28.67 16.67
C ASP A 332 -35.44 -28.38 18.15
N LEU A 333 -34.61 -27.37 18.45
CA LEU A 333 -34.30 -26.94 19.81
C LEU A 333 -35.55 -26.41 20.52
N ALA A 334 -36.34 -25.58 19.84
CA ALA A 334 -37.61 -25.08 20.34
C ALA A 334 -38.60 -26.24 20.60
N GLU A 335 -38.63 -27.27 19.75
CA GLU A 335 -39.43 -28.47 19.96
C GLU A 335 -38.95 -29.28 21.18
N LEU A 336 -37.64 -29.46 21.36
CA LEU A 336 -37.08 -30.14 22.54
C LEU A 336 -37.37 -29.36 23.83
N MET A 337 -37.23 -28.04 23.80
CA MET A 337 -37.61 -27.18 24.93
C MET A 337 -39.09 -27.33 25.27
N LYS A 338 -39.97 -27.35 24.26
CA LYS A 338 -41.40 -27.59 24.45
C LYS A 338 -41.69 -28.97 25.05
N LYS A 339 -40.99 -30.02 24.59
CA LYS A 339 -41.09 -31.38 25.17
C LYS A 339 -40.61 -31.39 26.62
N MET A 340 -39.49 -30.72 26.92
CA MET A 340 -38.97 -30.60 28.28
C MET A 340 -39.97 -29.88 29.19
N GLU A 341 -40.62 -28.82 28.71
CA GLU A 341 -41.67 -28.11 29.44
C GLU A 341 -42.88 -29.02 29.74
N GLU A 342 -43.32 -29.81 28.77
CA GLU A 342 -44.44 -30.76 28.93
C GLU A 342 -44.11 -31.89 29.92
N LEU A 343 -42.91 -32.49 29.83
CA LEU A 343 -42.46 -33.49 30.80
C LEU A 343 -42.36 -32.89 32.20
N THR A 344 -41.91 -31.64 32.30
CA THR A 344 -41.87 -30.90 33.56
C THR A 344 -43.28 -30.75 34.13
N LYS A 345 -44.30 -30.39 33.32
CA LYS A 345 -45.71 -30.35 33.75
C LYS A 345 -46.21 -31.71 34.23
N GLN A 346 -45.86 -32.80 33.53
CA GLN A 346 -46.23 -34.16 33.95
C GLN A 346 -45.61 -34.55 35.30
N VAL A 347 -44.33 -34.21 35.52
CA VAL A 347 -43.66 -34.42 36.82
C VAL A 347 -44.41 -33.65 37.91
N HIS A 348 -44.76 -32.38 37.69
CA HIS A 348 -45.53 -31.59 38.65
C HIS A 348 -46.89 -32.23 38.96
N GLN A 349 -47.60 -32.75 37.95
CA GLN A 349 -48.87 -33.47 38.16
C GLN A 349 -48.70 -34.76 38.96
N LEU A 350 -47.63 -35.53 38.72
CA LEU A 350 -47.33 -36.74 39.49
C LEU A 350 -46.97 -36.42 40.93
N VAL A 351 -46.16 -35.37 41.16
CA VAL A 351 -45.84 -34.88 42.50
C VAL A 351 -47.12 -34.46 43.23
N LYS A 352 -48.01 -33.72 42.56
CA LYS A 352 -49.32 -33.35 43.12
C LYS A 352 -50.16 -34.58 43.50
N LYS A 353 -50.30 -35.55 42.60
CA LYS A 353 -51.04 -36.79 42.89
C LYS A 353 -50.43 -37.60 44.03
N ALA A 354 -49.10 -37.65 44.14
CA ALA A 354 -48.41 -38.32 45.23
C ALA A 354 -48.65 -37.61 46.56
N ALA A 355 -48.66 -36.28 46.57
CA ALA A 355 -49.02 -35.47 47.73
C ALA A 355 -50.49 -35.71 48.13
N ASP A 356 -51.43 -35.66 47.19
CA ASP A 356 -52.86 -35.92 47.42
C ASP A 356 -53.08 -37.33 48.00
N PHE A 357 -52.43 -38.35 47.44
CA PHE A 357 -52.51 -39.74 47.92
C PHE A 357 -52.00 -39.88 49.35
N LYS A 358 -50.94 -39.13 49.69
CA LYS A 358 -50.35 -39.17 51.02
C LYS A 358 -51.19 -38.42 52.05
N GLU A 359 -51.82 -37.31 51.67
CA GLU A 359 -52.83 -36.65 52.51
C GLU A 359 -53.99 -37.60 52.81
N ASP A 360 -54.46 -38.35 51.82
CA ASP A 360 -55.52 -39.34 52.01
C ASP A 360 -55.07 -40.51 52.90
N GLU A 361 -53.83 -40.99 52.74
CA GLU A 361 -53.24 -42.01 53.63
C GLU A 361 -53.12 -41.50 55.07
N ASP A 362 -52.64 -40.27 55.27
CA ASP A 362 -52.51 -39.64 56.57
C ASP A 362 -53.90 -39.42 57.22
N ARG A 363 -54.94 -39.06 56.43
CA ARG A 363 -56.35 -38.99 56.89
C ARG A 363 -56.89 -40.36 57.31
N GLU A 364 -56.60 -41.40 56.55
CA GLU A 364 -57.09 -42.75 56.86
C GLU A 364 -56.43 -43.31 58.11
N ARG A 365 -55.11 -43.06 58.29
CA ARG A 365 -54.41 -43.38 59.54
C ARG A 365 -54.99 -42.64 60.74
N ALA A 366 -55.31 -41.35 60.59
CA ALA A 366 -55.95 -40.56 61.64
C ALA A 366 -57.38 -41.03 61.99
N ARG A 367 -58.08 -41.74 61.09
CA ARG A 367 -59.37 -42.39 61.39
C ARG A 367 -59.22 -43.72 62.13
N GLN A 368 -58.08 -44.39 61.96
CA GLN A 368 -57.80 -45.70 62.56
C GLN A 368 -57.17 -45.60 63.96
N ALA A 369 -56.51 -44.47 64.26
CA ALA A 369 -56.00 -44.12 65.59
C ALA A 369 -57.09 -43.47 66.44
#